data_AF-A0A6N9AJQ2-F1
#
_entry.id   AF-A0A6N9AJQ2-F1
#
_cell.length_a   1.000
_cell.length_b   1.000
_cell.length_c   1.000
_cell.angle_alpha   90.00
_cell.angle_beta   90.00
_cell.angle_gamma   90.00
#
_symmetry.space_group_name_H-M   'P 1'
#
loop_
_entity.id
_entity.type
_entity.pdbx_description
1 polymer ?
#
loop_
_entity_poly.entity_id
_entity_poly.type
_entity_poly.pdbx_seq_one_letter_code
_entity_poly.pdbx_strand_id
1 'polypeptide(L)'
;MKIAISDLHRTILDLLDEPAFGGGIHHVMDCFAEYLRHECRNDEKLISYAERLGNGAIFKRLGFLAERESDSTYLIDACRQRMTKGNAKLEPTMPSPRLVTRWRLWIPRESELQ
;
A
#
# COMPACT_ATOMS: atom_id res chain seq x y z
N MET A 1 8.51 27.57 13.51
CA MET A 1 9.01 26.44 12.71
C MET A 1 8.31 25.17 13.20
N LYS A 2 7.30 24.66 12.48
CA LYS A 2 6.82 23.29 12.71
C LYS A 2 7.71 22.40 11.85
N ILE A 3 8.63 21.69 12.49
CA ILE A 3 9.30 20.56 11.86
C ILE A 3 8.17 19.62 11.43
N ALA A 4 8.07 19.31 10.13
CA ALA A 4 7.10 18.37 9.62
C ALA A 4 7.45 16.99 10.18
N ILE A 5 6.94 16.67 11.37
CA ILE A 5 6.76 15.28 11.76
C ILE A 5 5.84 14.74 10.68
N SER A 6 6.39 13.92 9.78
CA SER A 6 5.64 13.35 8.66
C SER A 6 4.34 12.77 9.20
N ASP A 7 3.22 13.21 8.64
CA ASP A 7 1.90 12.68 8.98
C ASP A 7 1.95 11.16 8.79
N LEU A 8 1.60 10.36 9.81
CA LEU A 8 1.65 8.90 9.77
C LEU A 8 1.07 8.31 8.47
N HIS A 9 -0.06 8.88 8.03
CA HIS A 9 -0.74 8.48 6.79
C HIS A 9 0.13 8.76 5.58
N ARG A 10 0.81 9.91 5.56
CA ARG A 10 1.71 10.28 4.48
C ARG A 10 2.91 9.36 4.42
N THR A 11 3.52 9.02 5.55
CA THR A 11 4.63 8.07 5.63
C THR A 11 4.24 6.70 5.05
N ILE A 12 3.07 6.16 5.41
CA ILE A 12 2.58 4.89 4.84
C ILE A 12 2.39 4.97 3.34
N LEU A 13 1.84 6.09 2.84
CA LEU A 13 1.64 6.29 1.42
C LEU A 13 2.95 6.47 0.66
N ASP A 14 3.94 7.15 1.22
CA ASP A 14 5.25 7.31 0.60
C ASP A 14 5.96 5.95 0.48
N LEU A 15 5.86 5.09 1.51
CA LEU A 15 6.35 3.70 1.45
C LEU A 15 5.63 2.86 0.40
N LEU A 16 4.32 3.05 0.20
CA LEU A 16 3.55 2.36 -0.82
C LEU A 16 3.80 2.90 -2.23
N ASP A 17 4.08 4.19 -2.37
CA ASP A 17 4.39 4.83 -3.65
C ASP A 17 5.74 4.33 -4.16
N GLU A 18 6.74 4.31 -3.26
CA GLU A 18 8.12 3.97 -3.54
C GLU A 18 8.72 2.91 -2.58
N PRO A 19 8.28 1.64 -2.68
CA PRO A 19 8.70 0.55 -1.79
C PRO A 19 10.21 0.33 -1.71
N ALA A 20 10.93 0.63 -2.80
CA ALA A 20 12.37 0.48 -2.90
C ALA A 20 13.15 1.34 -1.89
N PHE A 21 12.66 2.55 -1.56
CA PHE A 21 13.31 3.41 -0.58
C PHE A 21 12.99 3.03 0.87
N GLY A 22 11.94 2.24 1.07
CA GLY A 22 11.52 1.72 2.36
C GLY A 22 12.20 0.42 2.78
N GLY A 23 13.26 -0.05 2.13
CA GLY A 23 13.83 -1.38 2.44
C GLY A 23 13.05 -2.55 1.84
N GLY A 24 12.18 -2.27 0.85
CA GLY A 24 11.45 -3.26 0.07
C GLY A 24 10.08 -3.62 0.65
N ILE A 25 9.32 -4.42 -0.10
CA ILE A 25 7.92 -4.71 0.23
C ILE A 25 7.69 -5.29 1.63
N HIS A 26 8.60 -6.10 2.18
CA HIS A 26 8.45 -6.65 3.53
C HIS A 26 8.39 -5.56 4.59
N HIS A 27 9.25 -4.55 4.51
CA HIS A 27 9.20 -3.43 5.44
C HIS A 27 7.91 -2.61 5.28
N VAL A 28 7.44 -2.42 4.05
CA VAL A 28 6.15 -1.75 3.79
C VAL A 28 5.01 -2.53 4.44
N MET A 29 5.03 -3.87 4.37
CA MET A 29 4.05 -4.72 5.02
C MET A 29 4.08 -4.57 6.55
N ASP A 30 5.26 -4.60 7.16
CA ASP A 30 5.42 -4.45 8.61
C ASP A 30 4.93 -3.08 9.08
N CYS A 31 5.32 -2.00 8.39
CA CYS A 31 4.86 -0.64 8.69
C CYS A 31 3.34 -0.50 8.53
N PHE A 32 2.77 -1.11 7.50
CA PHE A 32 1.33 -1.06 7.27
C PHE A 32 0.56 -1.85 8.35
N ALA A 33 1.03 -3.03 8.72
CA ALA A 33 0.45 -3.81 9.82
C ALA A 33 0.50 -3.02 11.14
N GLU A 34 1.60 -2.31 11.40
CA GLU A 34 1.72 -1.45 12.58
C GLU A 34 0.78 -0.24 12.52
N TYR A 35 0.66 0.40 11.36
CA TYR A 35 -0.32 1.47 11.13
C TYR A 35 -1.75 1.02 11.47
N LEU A 36 -2.14 -0.21 11.10
CA LEU A 36 -3.48 -0.72 11.35
C LEU A 36 -3.80 -0.91 12.85
N ARG A 37 -2.78 -1.06 13.69
CA ARG A 37 -2.90 -1.16 15.16
C ARG A 37 -2.66 0.17 15.88
N HIS A 38 -2.22 1.19 15.17
CA HIS A 38 -1.82 2.47 15.75
C HIS A 38 -3.04 3.30 16.18
N GLU A 39 -2.97 3.96 17.34
CA GLU A 39 -4.08 4.77 17.88
C GLU A 39 -4.54 5.90 16.95
N CYS A 40 -3.60 6.50 16.22
CA CYS A 40 -3.85 7.54 15.23
C CYS A 40 -4.31 7.03 13.85
N ARG A 41 -4.64 5.74 13.69
CA ARG A 41 -5.15 5.19 12.43
C ARG A 41 -6.39 5.96 11.98
N ASN A 42 -6.41 6.39 10.73
CA ASN A 42 -7.60 6.96 10.10
C ASN A 42 -7.63 6.60 8.61
N ASP A 43 -8.41 5.59 8.28
CA ASP A 43 -8.47 5.04 6.93
C ASP A 43 -9.07 6.01 5.91
N GLU A 44 -10.04 6.84 6.32
CA GLU A 44 -10.59 7.89 5.45
C GLU A 44 -9.52 8.91 5.07
N LYS A 45 -8.72 9.34 6.05
CA LYS A 45 -7.62 10.27 5.84
C LYS A 45 -6.51 9.65 4.99
N LEU A 46 -6.19 8.38 5.20
CA LEU A 46 -5.25 7.63 4.36
C LEU A 46 -5.70 7.62 2.90
N ILE A 47 -6.96 7.28 2.65
CA ILE A 47 -7.54 7.27 1.30
C ILE A 47 -7.55 8.66 0.68
N SER A 48 -7.96 9.70 1.42
CA SER A 48 -7.96 11.08 0.95
C SER A 48 -6.56 11.54 0.53
N TYR A 49 -5.53 11.16 1.29
CA TYR A 49 -4.16 11.48 0.94
C TYR A 49 -3.67 10.69 -0.29
N ALA A 50 -4.07 9.42 -0.42
CA ALA A 50 -3.77 8.60 -1.59
C ALA A 50 -4.39 9.15 -2.87
N GLU A 51 -5.61 9.69 -2.80
CA GLU A 51 -6.27 10.35 -3.94
C GLU A 51 -5.47 11.57 -4.40
N ARG A 52 -4.98 12.38 -3.46
CA ARG A 52 -4.19 13.58 -3.74
C ARG A 52 -2.83 13.27 -4.37
N LEU A 53 -2.29 12.07 -4.14
CA LEU A 53 -1.07 11.60 -4.80
C LEU A 53 -1.28 11.25 -6.27
N GLY A 54 -2.49 10.90 -6.68
CA GLY A 54 -2.82 10.61 -8.07
C GLY A 54 -2.16 9.35 -8.65
N ASN A 55 -1.49 8.53 -7.83
CA ASN A 55 -0.86 7.30 -8.27
C ASN A 55 -1.76 6.08 -8.05
N GLY A 56 -2.34 5.56 -9.13
CA GLY A 56 -3.17 4.36 -9.11
C GLY A 56 -2.47 3.08 -8.65
N ALA A 57 -1.12 3.04 -8.62
CA ALA A 57 -0.37 1.91 -8.08
C ALA A 57 -0.51 1.80 -6.55
N ILE A 58 -0.65 2.93 -5.84
CA ILE A 58 -0.83 2.96 -4.38
C ILE A 58 -2.07 2.18 -3.99
N PHE A 59 -3.22 2.43 -4.61
CA PHE A 59 -4.46 1.70 -4.31
C PHE A 59 -4.36 0.19 -4.56
N LYS A 60 -3.58 -0.22 -5.57
CA LYS A 60 -3.37 -1.64 -5.87
C LYS A 60 -2.56 -2.32 -4.78
N ARG A 61 -1.48 -1.67 -4.33
CA ARG A 61 -0.61 -2.17 -3.26
C ARG A 61 -1.32 -2.15 -1.92
N LEU A 62 -1.91 -1.01 -1.55
CA LEU A 62 -2.65 -0.83 -0.31
C LEU A 62 -3.77 -1.86 -0.17
N GLY A 63 -4.60 -2.02 -1.20
CA GLY A 63 -5.68 -2.99 -1.17
C GLY A 63 -5.21 -4.45 -1.12
N PHE A 64 -4.11 -4.77 -1.82
CA PHE A 64 -3.50 -6.10 -1.74
C PHE A 64 -2.98 -6.41 -0.33
N LEU A 65 -2.34 -5.44 0.34
CA LEU A 65 -1.87 -5.61 1.71
C LEU A 65 -3.03 -5.70 2.71
N ALA A 66 -4.06 -4.86 2.54
CA ALA A 66 -5.26 -4.84 3.36
C ALA A 66 -6.01 -6.18 3.35
N GLU A 67 -5.99 -6.95 2.26
CA GLU A 67 -6.62 -8.29 2.21
C GLU A 67 -6.02 -9.31 3.19
N ARG A 68 -4.81 -9.08 3.71
CA ARG A 68 -4.15 -9.97 4.68
C ARG A 68 -4.64 -9.73 6.12
N GLU A 69 -5.40 -8.66 6.34
CA GLU A 69 -5.72 -8.12 7.66
C GLU A 69 -7.23 -8.19 7.89
N SER A 70 -7.66 -8.72 9.04
CA SER A 70 -9.07 -8.98 9.34
C SER A 70 -9.93 -7.72 9.49
N ASP A 71 -9.31 -6.58 9.83
CA ASP A 71 -9.97 -5.30 10.10
C ASP A 71 -9.69 -4.24 9.02
N SER A 72 -9.66 -4.63 7.74
CA SER A 72 -9.33 -3.71 6.64
C SER A 72 -10.38 -3.63 5.52
N THR A 73 -11.61 -4.06 5.77
CA THR A 73 -12.70 -4.09 4.77
C THR A 73 -12.93 -2.74 4.11
N TYR A 74 -12.94 -1.64 4.88
CA TYR A 74 -13.11 -0.29 4.35
C TYR A 74 -11.98 0.08 3.36
N LEU A 75 -10.71 -0.19 3.72
CA LEU A 75 -9.57 0.08 2.86
C LEU A 75 -9.64 -0.73 1.56
N ILE A 76 -10.03 -2.00 1.65
CA ILE A 76 -10.18 -2.90 0.49
C ILE A 76 -11.20 -2.30 -0.50
N ASP A 77 -12.38 -1.94 -0.01
CA ASP A 77 -13.45 -1.41 -0.87
C ASP A 77 -13.08 -0.05 -1.46
N ALA A 78 -12.51 0.85 -0.65
CA ALA A 78 -12.05 2.16 -1.10
C ALA A 78 -10.97 2.05 -2.18
N CYS A 79 -10.03 1.11 -2.04
CA CYS A 79 -8.99 0.85 -3.02
C CYS A 79 -9.56 0.28 -4.33
N ARG A 80 -10.49 -0.68 -4.25
CA ARG A 80 -11.13 -1.29 -5.44
C ARG A 80 -11.82 -0.26 -6.32
N GLN A 81 -12.46 0.74 -5.72
CA GLN A 81 -13.13 1.83 -6.45
C GLN A 81 -12.16 2.77 -7.18
N ARG A 82 -10.89 2.83 -6.77
CA ARG A 82 -9.90 3.83 -7.22
C ARG A 82 -8.76 3.26 -8.06
N MET A 83 -8.70 1.94 -8.21
CA MET A 83 -7.67 1.32 -9.04
C MET A 83 -7.75 1.75 -10.50
N THR A 84 -6.60 2.10 -11.07
CA THR A 84 -6.48 2.37 -12.51
C THR A 84 -6.42 1.08 -13.33
N LYS A 85 -6.73 1.17 -14.62
CA LYS A 85 -6.77 0.01 -15.54
C LYS A 85 -5.40 -0.66 -15.77
N GLY A 86 -4.29 0.07 -15.61
CA GLY A 86 -2.95 -0.48 -15.84
C GLY A 86 -2.56 -1.55 -14.81
N ASN A 87 -1.50 -2.31 -15.07
CA ASN A 87 -0.90 -3.19 -14.07
C ASN A 87 0.24 -2.46 -13.34
N ALA A 88 0.46 -2.80 -12.07
CA ALA A 88 1.61 -2.32 -11.29
C ALA A 88 2.40 -3.50 -10.74
N LYS A 89 3.65 -3.26 -10.28
CA LYS A 89 4.38 -4.22 -9.46
C LYS A 89 4.20 -3.90 -7.99
N LEU A 90 4.07 -4.94 -7.18
CA LEU A 90 4.08 -4.84 -5.72
C LEU A 90 5.44 -4.29 -5.26
N GLU A 91 6.53 -4.91 -5.71
CA GLU A 91 7.90 -4.43 -5.54
C GLU A 91 8.52 -4.12 -6.92
N PRO A 92 8.76 -2.84 -7.28
CA PRO A 92 9.30 -2.48 -8.58
C PRO A 92 10.66 -3.10 -8.90
N THR A 93 11.50 -3.29 -7.87
CA THR A 93 12.91 -3.69 -8.01
C THR A 93 13.14 -5.19 -8.16
N MET A 94 12.10 -6.01 -7.97
CA MET A 94 12.20 -7.47 -8.02
C MET A 94 11.49 -8.09 -9.24
N PRO A 95 11.93 -9.29 -9.69
CA PRO A 95 11.15 -10.11 -10.62
C PRO A 95 9.76 -10.40 -10.04
N SER A 96 8.71 -10.12 -10.80
CA SER A 96 7.32 -10.31 -10.37
C SER A 96 6.54 -11.11 -11.42
N PRO A 97 6.71 -12.45 -11.48
CA PRO A 97 6.19 -13.27 -12.58
C PRO A 97 4.70 -13.58 -12.47
N ARG A 98 4.07 -13.39 -11.31
CA ARG A 98 2.68 -13.76 -11.05
C ARG A 98 1.78 -12.53 -11.00
N LEU A 99 0.66 -12.56 -11.71
CA LEU A 99 -0.35 -11.49 -11.69
C LEU A 99 -1.49 -11.84 -10.74
N VAL A 100 -1.73 -10.98 -9.75
CA VAL A 100 -2.95 -10.95 -8.95
C VAL A 100 -3.97 -10.08 -9.66
N THR A 101 -4.80 -10.70 -10.49
CA THR A 101 -5.73 -10.00 -11.40
C THR A 101 -6.71 -9.08 -10.68
N ARG A 102 -7.21 -9.49 -9.51
CA ARG A 102 -8.13 -8.68 -8.69
C ARG A 102 -7.55 -7.32 -8.26
N TRP A 103 -6.22 -7.23 -8.14
CA TRP A 103 -5.51 -5.98 -7.83
C TRP A 103 -4.69 -5.43 -9.00
N ARG A 104 -4.70 -6.09 -10.17
CA ARG A 104 -3.85 -5.74 -11.31
C ARG A 104 -2.38 -5.60 -10.90
N LEU A 105 -1.94 -6.48 -10.00
CA LEU A 105 -0.66 -6.35 -9.30
C LEU A 105 0.23 -7.56 -9.59
N TRP A 106 1.39 -7.31 -10.18
CA TRP A 106 2.45 -8.30 -10.32
C TRP A 106 3.15 -8.46 -8.98
N ILE A 107 3.29 -9.70 -8.53
CA ILE A 107 3.91 -10.05 -7.25
C ILE A 107 5.14 -10.95 -7.45
N PRO A 108 6.13 -10.87 -6.55
CA PRO A 108 7.21 -11.85 -6.42
C PRO A 108 6.70 -13.28 -6.21
N ARG A 109 7.61 -14.25 -6.17
CA ARG A 109 7.21 -15.64 -5.86
C ARG A 109 6.74 -15.74 -4.41
N GLU A 110 5.86 -16.69 -4.11
CA GLU A 110 5.25 -16.85 -2.77
C GLU A 110 6.29 -16.95 -1.65
N SER A 111 7.43 -17.62 -1.91
CA SER A 111 8.57 -17.73 -0.99
C SER A 111 9.22 -16.38 -0.62
N GLU A 112 8.91 -15.33 -1.36
CA GLU A 112 9.42 -13.96 -1.18
C GLU A 112 8.33 -13.04 -0.61
N LEU A 113 7.20 -13.59 -0.15
CA LEU A 113 6.06 -12.86 0.46
C LEU A 113 5.69 -13.37 1.86
N GLN A 114 6.45 -14.36 2.36
CA GLN A 114 6.34 -14.93 3.70
C GLN A 114 7.31 -14.26 4.66
#